data_AF-A0A6F8TDU0-F1
#
_entry.id   AF-A0A6F8TDU0-F1
#
_cell.length_a   1.000
_cell.length_b   1.000
_cell.length_c   1.000
_cell.angle_alpha   90.00
_cell.angle_beta   90.00
_cell.angle_gamma   90.00
#
_symmetry.space_group_name_H-M   'P 1'
#
loop_
_entity.id
_entity.type
_entity.pdbx_description
1 polymer ?
#
loop_
_entity_poly.entity_id
_entity_poly.type
_entity_poly.pdbx_seq_one_letter_code
_entity_poly.pdbx_strand_id
1 'polypeptide(L)'
;MNGQCLCGETAFEVELKNHDVHVCHCSMCRRQTSGVIMTVDVVKGSLKFIQQKHLSVFNSSEWGERGFCNACGTTIFWRTKDQSYCNINVFSLNEPVKDLKLDMEIFY
;
A
#
# COMPACT_ATOMS: atom_id res chain seq x y z
N MET A 1 -8.18 -2.96 10.59
CA MET A 1 -6.74 -3.03 10.93
C MET A 1 -6.15 -1.63 10.87
N ASN A 2 -5.12 -1.39 11.67
CA ASN A 2 -4.40 -0.11 11.73
C ASN A 2 -3.03 -0.26 11.08
N GLY A 3 -2.59 0.79 10.40
CA GLY A 3 -1.25 0.87 9.84
C GLY A 3 -0.69 2.28 9.92
N GLN A 4 0.63 2.38 9.79
CA GLN A 4 1.35 3.64 9.82
C GLN A 4 2.66 3.58 9.02
N CYS A 5 3.17 4.76 8.67
CA CYS A 5 4.51 4.88 8.11
C CYS A 5 5.59 4.72 9.20
N LEU A 6 6.86 4.58 8.78
CA LEU A 6 8.00 4.39 9.69
C LEU A 6 8.12 5.48 10.76
N CYS A 7 7.83 6.74 10.42
CA CYS A 7 7.92 7.85 11.38
C CYS A 7 6.62 8.12 12.16
N GLY A 8 5.53 7.39 11.89
CA GLY A 8 4.23 7.59 12.53
C GLY A 8 3.43 8.80 12.03
N GLU A 9 4.02 9.70 11.25
CA GLU A 9 3.38 10.94 10.74
C GLU A 9 2.31 10.71 9.66
N THR A 10 2.08 9.47 9.27
CA THR A 10 0.99 9.06 8.40
C THR A 10 0.44 7.75 8.92
N ALA A 11 -0.82 7.76 9.33
CA ALA A 11 -1.50 6.64 9.96
C ALA A 11 -2.89 6.44 9.35
N PHE A 12 -3.33 5.19 9.25
CA PHE A 12 -4.57 4.82 8.58
C PHE A 12 -5.24 3.60 9.21
N GLU A 13 -6.54 3.50 8.97
CA GLU A 13 -7.41 2.36 9.23
C GLU A 13 -7.82 1.74 7.90
N VAL A 14 -7.99 0.41 7.89
CA VAL A 14 -8.35 -0.33 6.69
C VAL A 14 -9.02 -1.66 7.02
N GLU A 15 -9.87 -2.15 6.12
CA GLU A 15 -10.40 -3.52 6.15
C GLU A 15 -9.77 -4.31 4.99
N LEU A 16 -9.10 -5.42 5.32
CA LEU A 16 -8.51 -6.31 4.31
C LEU A 16 -9.62 -7.09 3.60
N LYS A 17 -9.50 -7.23 2.28
CA LYS A 17 -10.46 -7.99 1.48
C LYS A 17 -10.22 -9.50 1.59
N ASN A 18 -8.97 -9.89 1.71
CA ASN A 18 -8.47 -11.26 1.87
C ASN A 18 -7.10 -11.21 2.58
N HIS A 19 -6.44 -12.36 2.73
CA HIS A 19 -5.08 -12.46 3.25
C HIS A 19 -4.08 -12.89 2.15
N ASP A 20 -4.45 -12.66 0.90
CA ASP A 20 -3.66 -13.02 -0.28
C ASP A 20 -2.69 -11.87 -0.58
N VAL A 21 -1.40 -12.17 -0.49
CA VAL A 21 -0.32 -11.22 -0.71
C VAL A 21 0.18 -11.36 -2.14
N HIS A 22 0.20 -10.24 -2.84
CA HIS A 22 0.81 -10.12 -4.16
C HIS A 22 2.20 -9.51 -4.02
N VAL A 23 3.18 -10.05 -4.73
CA VAL A 23 4.54 -9.50 -4.81
C VAL A 23 4.75 -8.91 -6.19
N CYS A 24 5.11 -7.64 -6.26
CA CYS A 24 5.35 -6.95 -7.53
C CYS A 24 6.83 -6.58 -7.67
N HIS A 25 7.42 -7.06 -8.77
CA HIS A 25 8.80 -6.87 -9.18
C HIS A 25 8.94 -5.87 -10.32
N CYS A 26 7.87 -5.18 -10.72
CA CYS A 26 7.91 -4.26 -11.85
C CYS A 26 8.94 -3.15 -11.66
N SER A 27 9.40 -2.54 -12.75
CA SER A 27 10.43 -1.51 -12.69
C SER A 27 10.03 -0.29 -11.84
N MET A 28 8.73 0.00 -11.70
CA MET A 28 8.23 1.08 -10.83
C MET A 28 8.31 0.69 -9.36
N CYS A 29 7.88 -0.52 -9.01
CA CYS A 29 7.94 -1.01 -7.63
C CYS A 29 9.39 -1.14 -7.18
N ARG A 30 10.29 -1.68 -8.02
CA ARG A 30 11.73 -1.72 -7.72
C ARG A 30 12.34 -0.35 -7.46
N ARG A 31 11.95 0.66 -8.25
CA ARG A 31 12.42 2.04 -8.04
C ARG A 31 11.84 2.68 -6.79
N GLN A 32 10.58 2.39 -6.46
CA GLN A 32 9.90 3.00 -5.32
C GLN A 32 10.35 2.41 -3.98
N THR A 33 10.51 1.09 -3.89
CA THR A 33 10.84 0.41 -2.62
C THR A 33 12.28 -0.04 -2.53
N SER A 34 13.10 0.22 -3.55
CA SER A 34 14.46 -0.35 -3.68
C SER A 34 14.46 -1.89 -3.59
N GLY A 35 13.38 -2.54 -4.01
CA GLY A 35 13.18 -3.98 -3.90
C GLY A 35 11.85 -4.44 -4.48
N VAL A 36 11.29 -5.53 -3.96
CA VAL A 36 9.91 -5.89 -4.27
C VAL A 36 8.95 -5.05 -3.42
N ILE A 37 7.69 -4.96 -3.84
CA ILE A 37 6.61 -4.53 -2.94
C ILE A 37 5.67 -5.71 -2.70
N MET A 38 5.23 -5.87 -1.45
CA MET A 38 4.26 -6.88 -1.07
C MET A 38 2.97 -6.17 -0.66
N THR A 39 1.87 -6.51 -1.33
CA THR A 39 0.60 -5.82 -1.15
C THR A 39 -0.54 -6.77 -0.87
N VAL A 40 -1.53 -6.30 -0.12
CA VAL A 40 -2.79 -7.00 0.11
C VAL A 40 -3.96 -6.13 -0.32
N ASP A 41 -4.98 -6.75 -0.91
CA ASP A 41 -6.20 -6.06 -1.34
C ASP A 41 -7.03 -5.61 -0.14
N VAL A 42 -7.69 -4.46 -0.29
CA VAL A 42 -8.55 -3.89 0.75
C VAL A 42 -9.99 -3.78 0.27
N VAL A 43 -10.93 -3.86 1.19
CA VAL A 43 -12.35 -3.62 0.89
C VAL A 43 -12.49 -2.21 0.30
N LYS A 44 -13.26 -2.07 -0.78
CA LYS A 44 -13.42 -0.79 -1.48
C LYS A 44 -13.89 0.30 -0.50
N GLY A 45 -13.15 1.41 -0.45
CA GLY A 45 -13.46 2.55 0.42
C GLY A 45 -13.13 2.34 1.91
N SER A 46 -12.49 1.24 2.29
CA SER A 46 -12.14 0.97 3.69
C SER A 46 -10.89 1.73 4.16
N LEU A 47 -9.98 2.09 3.25
CA LEU A 47 -8.77 2.85 3.58
C LEU A 47 -9.11 4.29 4.00
N LYS A 48 -8.92 4.59 5.29
CA LYS A 48 -9.18 5.90 5.89
C LYS A 48 -7.95 6.39 6.62
N PHE A 49 -7.49 7.60 6.33
CA PHE A 49 -6.35 8.18 7.02
C PHE A 49 -6.77 8.86 8.32
N ILE A 50 -6.13 8.48 9.42
CA ILE A 50 -6.27 9.11 10.73
C ILE A 50 -5.30 10.31 10.83
N GLN A 51 -4.10 10.17 10.25
CA GLN A 51 -3.11 11.23 10.14
C GLN A 51 -2.56 11.25 8.72
N GLN A 52 -2.68 12.40 8.03
CA GLN A 52 -2.35 12.52 6.60
C GLN A 52 -1.51 13.75 6.27
N LYS A 53 -0.96 14.45 7.26
CA LYS A 53 -0.14 15.67 7.03
C LYS A 53 1.03 15.41 6.09
N HIS A 54 1.66 14.24 6.23
CA HIS A 54 2.79 13.81 5.40
C HIS A 54 2.39 12.82 4.31
N LEU A 55 1.09 12.59 4.09
CA LEU A 55 0.63 11.77 2.97
C LEU A 55 0.87 12.54 1.67
N SER A 56 1.54 11.90 0.73
CA SER A 56 1.70 12.37 -0.65
C SER A 56 1.19 11.32 -1.62
N VAL A 57 0.59 11.79 -2.72
CA VAL A 57 0.05 10.96 -3.78
C VAL A 57 0.80 11.27 -5.07
N PHE A 58 1.38 10.25 -5.69
CA PHE A 58 2.09 10.34 -6.95
C PHE A 58 1.29 9.67 -8.07
N ASN A 59 0.98 10.43 -9.12
CA ASN A 59 0.35 9.94 -10.34
C ASN A 59 1.32 9.05 -11.10
N SER A 60 1.20 7.74 -10.91
CA SER A 60 2.19 6.77 -11.37
C SER A 60 1.95 6.27 -12.80
N SER A 61 0.70 6.37 -13.28
CA SER A 61 0.31 6.08 -14.66
C SER A 61 -0.95 6.85 -15.04
N GLU A 62 -1.49 6.60 -16.24
CA GLU A 62 -2.77 7.18 -16.66
C GLU A 62 -3.94 6.79 -15.73
N TRP A 63 -3.89 5.57 -15.17
CA TRP A 63 -5.00 4.97 -14.41
C TRP A 63 -4.67 4.70 -12.94
N GLY A 64 -3.41 4.76 -12.52
CA GLY A 64 -2.95 4.38 -11.19
C GLY A 64 -2.15 5.45 -10.45
N GLU A 65 -2.39 5.54 -9.15
CA GLU A 65 -1.67 6.44 -8.24
C GLU A 65 -1.14 5.73 -7.00
N ARG A 66 -0.07 6.30 -6.41
CA ARG A 66 0.70 5.71 -5.32
C ARG A 66 0.72 6.65 -4.13
N GLY A 67 0.32 6.17 -2.96
CA GLY A 67 0.37 6.90 -1.71
C GLY A 67 1.60 6.53 -0.89
N PHE A 68 2.31 7.53 -0.37
CA PHE A 68 3.48 7.35 0.49
C PHE A 68 3.62 8.49 1.49
N CYS A 69 4.39 8.26 2.56
CA CYS A 69 4.75 9.30 3.51
C CYS A 69 5.96 10.10 2.98
N ASN A 70 5.80 11.41 2.77
CA ASN A 70 6.90 12.27 2.29
C ASN A 70 7.93 12.63 3.37
N ALA A 71 7.69 12.29 4.64
CA ALA A 71 8.65 12.49 5.72
C ALA A 71 9.67 11.35 5.83
N CYS A 72 9.26 10.11 5.60
CA CYS A 72 10.13 8.92 5.77
C CYS A 72 10.21 8.00 4.55
N GLY A 73 9.43 8.25 3.49
CA GLY A 73 9.43 7.45 2.27
C GLY A 73 8.61 6.16 2.31
N THR A 74 7.98 5.80 3.45
CA THR A 74 7.16 4.58 3.51
C THR A 74 6.05 4.61 2.47
N THR A 75 6.04 3.61 1.59
CA THR A 75 4.95 3.38 0.64
C THR A 75 3.77 2.74 1.35
N ILE A 76 2.58 3.29 1.13
CA ILE A 76 1.35 2.91 1.85
C ILE A 76 0.38 2.19 0.91
N PHE A 77 0.02 2.78 -0.23
CA PHE A 77 -0.98 2.19 -1.13
C PHE A 77 -0.63 2.36 -2.60
N TRP A 78 -1.21 1.48 -3.41
CA TRP A 78 -1.50 1.75 -4.81
C TRP A 78 -3.02 1.66 -5.03
N ARG A 79 -3.59 2.55 -5.83
CA ARG A 79 -5.00 2.50 -6.20
C ARG A 79 -5.24 3.00 -7.61
N THR A 80 -6.37 2.58 -8.18
CA THR A 80 -6.88 3.18 -9.40
C THR A 80 -7.37 4.60 -9.11
N LYS A 81 -7.27 5.50 -10.09
CA LYS A 81 -7.69 6.92 -9.93
C LYS A 81 -9.20 7.08 -9.72
N ASP A 82 -10.00 6.17 -10.27
CA ASP A 82 -11.44 6.07 -10.02
C ASP A 82 -11.77 5.46 -8.64
N GLN A 83 -10.74 5.05 -7.88
CA GLN A 83 -10.81 4.43 -6.56
C GLN A 83 -11.68 3.16 -6.53
N SER A 84 -11.87 2.50 -7.68
CA SER A 84 -12.58 1.22 -7.76
C SER A 84 -11.78 0.07 -7.18
N TYR A 85 -10.45 0.17 -7.16
CA TYR A 85 -9.55 -0.83 -6.59
C TYR A 85 -8.41 -0.17 -5.81
N CYS A 86 -8.03 -0.79 -4.69
CA CYS A 86 -6.92 -0.36 -3.84
C CYS A 86 -6.24 -1.58 -3.21
N ASN A 87 -4.93 -1.51 -3.10
CA ASN A 87 -4.13 -2.40 -2.25
C ASN A 87 -3.16 -1.58 -1.41
N ILE A 88 -2.69 -2.17 -0.31
CA ILE A 88 -1.75 -1.52 0.59
C ILE A 88 -0.48 -2.34 0.74
N ASN A 89 0.64 -1.67 1.04
CA ASN A 89 1.87 -2.33 1.47
C ASN A 89 1.60 -3.07 2.78
N VAL A 90 1.65 -4.40 2.76
CA VAL A 90 1.29 -5.24 3.91
C VAL A 90 2.17 -4.96 5.14
N PHE A 91 3.42 -4.54 4.92
CA PHE A 91 4.38 -4.20 5.98
C PHE A 91 4.17 -2.81 6.60
N SER A 92 3.18 -2.05 6.13
CA SER A 92 2.76 -0.81 6.77
C SER A 92 1.65 -1.01 7.82
N LEU A 93 1.19 -2.24 8.02
CA LEU A 93 0.26 -2.60 9.11
C LEU A 93 1.03 -2.71 10.44
N ASN A 94 0.40 -2.23 11.53
CA ASN A 94 1.03 -2.22 12.85
C ASN A 94 1.20 -3.64 13.43
N GLU A 95 0.22 -4.50 13.16
CA GLU A 95 0.23 -5.88 13.60
C GLU A 95 0.55 -6.79 12.42
N PRO A 96 1.42 -7.80 12.60
CA PRO A 96 1.59 -8.84 11.61
C PRO A 96 0.25 -9.51 11.32
N VAL A 97 -0.12 -9.58 10.04
CA VAL A 97 -1.32 -10.31 9.63
C VAL A 97 -1.02 -11.80 9.81
N LYS A 98 -1.82 -12.46 10.64
CA LYS A 98 -1.75 -13.92 10.79
C LYS A 98 -2.29 -14.55 9.50
N ASP A 99 -1.65 -15.62 9.04
CA ASP A 99 -2.07 -16.38 7.86
C ASP A 99 -1.96 -15.65 6.51
N LEU A 100 -0.97 -14.77 6.35
CA LEU A 100 -0.62 -14.24 5.02
C LEU A 100 -0.23 -15.40 4.08
N LYS A 101 -0.85 -15.42 2.91
CA LYS A 101 -0.55 -16.38 1.85
C LYS A 101 0.06 -15.64 0.69
N LEU A 102 1.25 -16.06 0.27
CA LEU A 102 1.80 -15.61 -1.00
C LEU A 102 0.95 -16.23 -2.13
N ASP A 103 0.26 -15.39 -2.88
CA ASP A 103 -0.69 -15.83 -3.92
C ASP A 103 -0.17 -15.58 -5.33
N MET A 104 0.39 -14.39 -5.58
CA MET A 104 0.78 -13.96 -6.92
C MET A 104 2.12 -13.23 -6.95
N GLU A 105 2.92 -13.47 -7.98
CA GLU A 105 4.13 -12.70 -8.30
C GLU A 105 4.03 -12.05 -9.69
N ILE A 106 4.35 -10.76 -9.78
CA ILE A 106 4.25 -9.95 -11.01
C ILE A 106 5.64 -9.46 -11.41
N PHE A 107 6.12 -9.81 -12.61
CA PHE A 107 7.50 -9.53 -13.04
C PHE A 107 7.69 -8.41 -14.07
N TYR A 108 6.63 -8.00 -14.76
CA TYR A 108 6.66 -7.06 -15.89
C TYR A 108 7.07 -5.64 -15.51
#